data_AF-A0A925M8J1-F1
#
_entry.id   AF-A0A925M8J1-F1
#
_cell.length_a   1.000
_cell.length_b   1.000
_cell.length_c   1.000
_cell.angle_alpha   90.00
_cell.angle_beta   90.00
_cell.angle_gamma   90.00
#
_symmetry.space_group_name_H-M   'P 1'
#
loop_
_entity.id
_entity.type
_entity.pdbx_description
1 polymer ?
#
loop_
_entity_poly.entity_id
_entity_poly.type
_entity_poly.pdbx_seq_one_letter_code
_entity_poly.pdbx_strand_id
1 'polypeptide(L)'
;ARPARAKLPVITIAKAKHKAEALAGLERWRARHPAVAAQLAPEHVLVDTNRGKSSAWYRVRINLKNVAEAERPPPEDPDPNYDVRTEYAGWEGREDAAPAEPDEP
;
A
#
# COMPACT_ATOMS: atom_id res chain seq x y z
N ALA A 1 6.92 -6.15 -34.52
CA ALA A 1 6.30 -5.58 -33.30
C ALA A 1 7.07 -6.08 -32.08
N ARG A 2 7.45 -5.22 -31.12
CA ARG A 2 8.01 -5.69 -29.84
C ARG A 2 6.92 -6.46 -29.09
N PRO A 3 7.18 -7.66 -28.53
CA PRO A 3 6.20 -8.34 -27.71
C PRO A 3 5.83 -7.41 -26.55
N ALA A 4 4.53 -7.25 -26.29
CA ALA A 4 4.06 -6.50 -25.15
C ALA A 4 4.70 -7.09 -23.90
N ARG A 5 5.39 -6.26 -23.10
CA ARG A 5 5.95 -6.71 -21.83
C ARG A 5 4.80 -7.31 -21.01
N ALA A 6 4.90 -8.60 -20.69
CA ALA A 6 3.95 -9.24 -19.78
C ALA A 6 3.98 -8.45 -18.48
N LYS A 7 2.89 -7.72 -18.19
CA LYS A 7 2.74 -7.03 -16.91
C LYS A 7 2.64 -8.12 -15.86
N LEU A 8 3.65 -8.22 -15.00
CA LEU A 8 3.60 -9.13 -13.87
C LEU A 8 2.33 -8.82 -13.06
N PRO A 9 1.50 -9.83 -12.73
CA PRO A 9 0.27 -9.63 -11.98
C PRO A 9 0.62 -9.37 -10.51
N VAL A 10 1.09 -8.16 -10.22
CA VAL A 10 1.43 -7.70 -8.87
C VAL A 10 0.27 -6.89 -8.30
N ILE A 11 -0.17 -7.27 -7.10
CA ILE A 11 -1.20 -6.56 -6.34
C ILE A 11 -0.64 -5.99 -5.04
N THR A 12 -1.22 -4.89 -4.56
CA THR A 12 -0.88 -4.28 -3.27
C THR A 12 -1.86 -4.78 -2.22
N ILE A 13 -1.35 -5.28 -1.10
CA ILE A 13 -2.16 -5.91 -0.05
C ILE A 13 -2.29 -5.05 1.18
N ALA A 14 -1.21 -4.36 1.55
CA ALA A 14 -1.18 -3.55 2.75
C ALA A 14 -0.22 -2.38 2.58
N LYS A 15 -0.58 -1.25 3.20
CA LYS A 15 0.29 -0.10 3.40
C LYS A 15 0.21 0.30 4.86
N ALA A 16 1.34 0.46 5.53
CA ALA A 16 1.35 0.88 6.93
C ALA A 16 2.53 1.76 7.26
N LYS A 17 2.41 2.54 8.34
CA LYS A 17 3.53 3.31 8.90
C LYS A 17 4.57 2.39 9.54
N HIS A 18 4.12 1.31 10.17
CA HIS A 18 4.99 0.31 10.79
C HIS A 18 5.02 -1.00 10.02
N LYS A 19 6.19 -1.64 9.97
CA LYS A 19 6.37 -2.94 9.30
C LYS A 19 5.44 -4.01 9.85
N ALA A 20 5.25 -4.04 11.18
CA ALA A 20 4.40 -5.02 11.85
C ALA A 20 2.95 -4.94 11.37
N GLU A 21 2.41 -3.74 11.21
CA GLU A 21 1.05 -3.52 10.70
C GLU A 21 0.91 -3.95 9.23
N ALA A 22 1.93 -3.67 8.42
CA ALA A 22 1.95 -4.09 7.02
C ALA A 22 1.96 -5.62 6.90
N LEU A 23 2.71 -6.31 7.77
CA LEU A 23 2.73 -7.77 7.85
C LEU A 23 1.42 -8.35 8.38
N ALA A 24 0.78 -7.70 9.35
CA ALA A 24 -0.54 -8.10 9.82
C ALA A 24 -1.59 -8.03 8.70
N GLY A 25 -1.51 -7.02 7.83
CA GLY A 25 -2.34 -6.92 6.62
C GLY A 25 -2.14 -8.08 5.64
N LEU A 26 -0.90 -8.53 5.46
CA LEU A 26 -0.60 -9.73 4.68
C LEU A 26 -1.24 -10.98 5.28
N GLU A 27 -1.17 -11.16 6.61
CA GLU A 27 -1.77 -12.33 7.27
C GLU A 27 -3.29 -12.35 7.12
N ARG A 28 -3.96 -11.21 7.27
CA ARG A 28 -5.42 -11.09 7.01
C ARG A 28 -5.76 -11.44 5.57
N TRP A 29 -4.96 -10.98 4.62
CA TRP A 29 -5.18 -11.32 3.22
C TRP A 29 -4.97 -12.82 2.94
N ARG A 30 -3.95 -13.45 3.53
CA ARG A 30 -3.75 -14.91 3.41
C ARG A 30 -4.92 -15.70 4.00
N ALA A 31 -5.53 -15.21 5.08
CA ALA A 31 -6.72 -15.81 5.67
C ALA A 31 -7.96 -15.67 4.76
N ARG A 32 -8.07 -14.57 4.01
CA ARG A 32 -9.16 -14.34 3.03
C ARG A 32 -8.97 -15.15 1.74
N HIS A 33 -7.73 -15.34 1.31
CA HIS A 33 -7.38 -16.03 0.05
C HIS A 33 -6.42 -17.22 0.29
N PRO A 34 -6.85 -18.26 1.01
CA PRO A 34 -5.96 -19.38 1.39
C PRO A 34 -5.47 -20.19 0.18
N ALA A 35 -6.30 -20.35 -0.85
CA ALA A 35 -5.94 -21.05 -2.08
C ALA A 35 -4.77 -20.37 -2.81
N VAL A 36 -4.83 -19.04 -2.90
CA VAL A 36 -3.78 -18.22 -3.51
C VAL A 36 -2.53 -18.25 -2.62
N ALA A 37 -2.70 -18.10 -1.31
CA ALA A 37 -1.60 -18.12 -0.35
C ALA A 37 -0.82 -19.44 -0.35
N ALA A 38 -1.47 -20.57 -0.66
CA ALA A 38 -0.81 -21.87 -0.80
C ALA A 38 0.09 -21.97 -2.05
N GLN A 39 -0.22 -21.22 -3.11
CA GLN A 39 0.57 -21.18 -4.35
C GLN A 39 1.69 -20.12 -4.32
N LEU A 40 1.71 -19.26 -3.29
CA LEU A 40 2.72 -18.21 -3.15
C LEU A 40 4.03 -18.75 -2.56
N ALA A 41 5.11 -18.58 -3.30
CA ALA A 41 6.46 -18.72 -2.75
C ALA A 41 6.82 -17.50 -1.88
N PRO A 42 7.75 -17.64 -0.93
CA PRO A 42 8.25 -16.53 -0.11
C PRO A 42 8.77 -15.35 -0.96
N GLU A 43 9.37 -15.64 -2.11
CA GLU A 43 9.90 -14.64 -3.06
C GLU A 43 8.81 -13.80 -3.74
N HIS A 44 7.56 -14.26 -3.71
CA HIS A 44 6.42 -13.53 -4.27
C HIS A 44 5.86 -12.50 -3.31
N VAL A 45 6.27 -12.51 -2.04
CA VAL A 45 5.89 -11.50 -1.06
C VAL A 45 6.96 -10.42 -1.04
N LEU A 46 6.62 -9.25 -1.55
CA LEU A 46 7.50 -8.10 -1.59
C LEU A 46 7.11 -7.13 -0.47
N VAL A 47 8.03 -6.90 0.46
CA VAL A 47 7.88 -5.90 1.52
C VAL A 47 8.76 -4.71 1.16
N ASP A 48 8.17 -3.69 0.56
CA ASP A 48 8.88 -2.44 0.27
C ASP A 48 8.98 -1.61 1.54
N THR A 49 10.18 -1.07 1.78
CA THR A 49 10.36 0.05 2.71
C THR A 49 10.49 1.32 1.88
N ASN A 50 9.47 2.16 1.93
CA ASN A 50 9.45 3.44 1.26
C ASN A 50 9.76 4.54 2.27
N ARG A 51 10.43 5.59 1.81
CA ARG A 51 10.75 6.76 2.62
C ARG A 51 10.04 7.97 2.00
N GLY A 52 9.07 8.53 2.71
CA GLY A 52 8.48 9.82 2.36
C GLY A 52 9.36 10.98 2.81
N LYS A 53 8.92 12.22 2.58
CA LYS A 53 9.62 13.43 3.03
C LYS A 53 9.85 13.46 4.55
N SER A 54 8.95 12.85 5.33
CA SER A 54 8.90 13.03 6.78
C SER A 54 8.69 11.74 7.59
N SER A 55 8.19 10.65 6.97
CA SER A 55 8.02 9.34 7.63
C SER A 55 8.41 8.20 6.69
N ALA A 56 8.97 7.11 7.23
CA ALA A 56 9.05 5.84 6.51
C ALA A 56 7.68 5.16 6.51
N TRP A 57 7.38 4.42 5.45
CA TRP A 57 6.16 3.61 5.33
C TRP A 57 6.47 2.31 4.60
N TYR A 58 5.69 1.29 4.91
CA TYR A 58 5.86 -0.07 4.44
C TYR A 58 4.72 -0.42 3.50
N ARG A 59 5.04 -1.08 2.40
CA ARG A 59 4.05 -1.60 1.46
C ARG A 59 4.28 -3.09 1.25
N VAL A 60 3.25 -3.90 1.44
CA VAL A 60 3.27 -5.30 1.06
C VAL A 60 2.62 -5.46 -0.30
N ARG A 61 3.35 -6.07 -1.23
CA ARG A 61 2.88 -6.47 -2.55
C ARG A 61 3.04 -7.97 -2.73
N ILE A 62 2.16 -8.55 -3.53
CA ILE A 62 2.20 -9.97 -3.88
C ILE A 62 2.31 -10.13 -5.39
N ASN A 63 3.25 -10.95 -5.84
CA ASN A 63 3.39 -11.34 -7.23
C ASN A 63 2.62 -12.64 -7.52
N LEU A 64 1.56 -12.54 -8.31
CA LEU A 64 0.68 -13.65 -8.67
C LEU A 64 1.17 -14.42 -9.90
N LYS A 65 2.47 -14.35 -10.27
CA LYS A 65 3.01 -15.02 -11.46
C LYS A 65 2.78 -16.53 -11.49
N ASN A 66 2.70 -17.17 -10.32
CA ASN A 66 2.45 -18.61 -10.18
C ASN A 66 0.97 -18.96 -10.02
N VAL A 67 0.09 -17.96 -9.95
CA VAL A 67 -1.35 -18.15 -9.74
C VAL A 67 -2.03 -18.13 -11.11
N ALA A 68 -2.82 -19.17 -11.37
CA ALA A 68 -3.60 -19.28 -12.60
C ALA A 68 -4.57 -18.10 -12.70
N GLU A 69 -4.79 -17.56 -13.90
CA GLU A 69 -5.59 -16.34 -14.09
C GLU A 69 -7.01 -16.45 -13.53
N ALA A 70 -7.61 -17.65 -13.59
CA ALA A 70 -8.93 -17.93 -13.03
C ALA A 70 -8.98 -17.89 -11.49
N GLU A 71 -7.83 -18.06 -10.82
CA GLU A 71 -7.71 -18.07 -9.35
C GLU A 71 -7.11 -16.76 -8.81
N ARG A 72 -6.76 -15.81 -9.68
CA ARG A 72 -6.17 -14.55 -9.26
C ARG A 72 -7.24 -13.70 -8.55
N PRO A 73 -7.00 -13.32 -7.30
CA PRO A 73 -7.92 -12.41 -6.61
C PRO A 73 -7.87 -11.05 -7.31
N PRO A 74 -9.01 -10.34 -7.40
CA PRO A 74 -9.02 -8.98 -7.91
C PRO A 74 -8.13 -8.08 -7.04
N PRO A 75 -7.61 -6.96 -7.58
CA PRO A 75 -6.94 -5.97 -6.77
C PRO A 75 -7.94 -5.40 -5.75
N GLU A 76 -7.65 -5.61 -4.47
CA GLU A 76 -8.44 -5.10 -3.36
C GLU A 76 -7.78 -3.86 -2.72
N ASP A 77 -8.56 -3.08 -1.98
CA ASP A 77 -8.02 -1.99 -1.17
C ASP A 77 -7.02 -2.53 -0.15
N PRO A 78 -5.86 -1.85 0.04
CA PRO A 78 -4.88 -2.30 1.01
C PRO A 78 -5.48 -2.26 2.42
N ASP A 79 -5.29 -3.29 3.23
CA ASP A 79 -5.69 -3.27 4.64
C ASP A 79 -4.48 -3.59 5.52
N PRO A 80 -3.97 -2.65 6.33
CA PRO A 80 -4.35 -1.23 6.40
C PRO A 80 -4.04 -0.46 5.11
N ASN A 81 -4.81 0.62 4.84
CA ASN A 81 -4.58 1.54 3.71
C ASN A 81 -3.89 2.82 4.18
N TYR A 82 -2.71 2.71 4.79
CA TYR A 82 -1.99 3.91 5.22
C TYR A 82 -1.64 4.80 4.02
N ASP A 83 -2.19 6.01 4.04
CA ASP A 83 -1.98 7.02 3.02
C ASP A 83 -1.19 8.20 3.61
N VAL A 84 0.08 8.31 3.18
CA VAL A 84 0.97 9.39 3.60
C VAL A 84 0.47 10.76 3.16
N ARG A 85 -0.32 10.86 2.08
CA ARG A 85 -0.86 12.14 1.61
C ARG A 85 -1.96 12.61 2.54
N THR A 86 -2.79 11.71 3.08
CA THR A 86 -3.77 12.06 4.13
C THR A 86 -3.09 12.46 5.44
N GLU A 87 -1.99 11.81 5.85
CA GLU A 87 -1.27 12.19 7.08
C GLU A 87 -0.66 13.62 7.00
N TYR A 88 -0.18 14.04 5.82
CA TYR A 88 0.45 15.35 5.63
C TYR A 88 -0.47 16.43 5.02
N ALA A 89 -1.62 16.09 4.46
CA ALA A 89 -2.63 17.06 4.00
C ALA A 89 -3.20 17.91 5.16
N GLY A 90 -3.04 17.46 6.42
CA GLY A 90 -3.34 18.26 7.61
C GLY A 90 -2.28 19.31 7.96
N TRP A 91 -1.08 19.26 7.37
CA TRP A 91 0.01 20.21 7.61
C TRP A 91 0.06 21.32 6.56
N GLU A 92 -0.21 21.02 5.28
CA GLU A 92 -0.27 22.00 4.17
C GLU A 92 -1.48 22.96 4.23
N GLY A 93 -2.21 22.99 5.35
CA GLY A 93 -3.36 23.88 5.58
C GLY A 93 -3.10 25.08 6.50
N ARG A 94 -1.87 25.30 6.98
CA ARG A 94 -1.54 26.44 7.86
C ARG A 94 -0.56 27.46 7.27
N GLU A 95 -0.31 27.43 5.97
CA GLU A 95 0.55 28.43 5.30
C GLU A 95 -0.23 29.48 4.50
N ASP A 96 -1.57 29.42 4.46
CA ASP A 96 -2.42 30.43 3.78
C ASP A 96 -3.45 31.12 4.71
N ALA A 97 -3.26 31.03 6.02
CA ALA A 97 -3.96 31.91 6.97
C ALA A 97 -2.94 32.94 7.47
N ALA A 98 -2.74 34.00 6.68
CA ALA A 98 -2.29 35.26 7.23
C ALA A 98 -3.15 35.57 8.47
N PRO A 99 -2.58 35.95 9.63
CA PRO A 99 -3.40 36.41 10.73
C PRO A 99 -4.11 37.68 10.25
N ALA A 100 -5.41 37.56 9.98
CA ALA A 100 -6.28 38.72 9.90
C ALA A 100 -6.22 39.35 11.29
N GLU A 101 -5.44 40.43 11.39
CA GLU A 101 -5.42 41.30 12.55
C GLU A 101 -6.86 41.69 12.87
N PRO A 102 -7.39 41.36 14.07
CA PRO A 102 -8.66 41.93 14.49
C PRO A 102 -8.41 43.40 14.82
N ASP A 103 -9.06 44.27 14.03
CA ASP A 103 -9.26 45.69 14.33
C ASP A 103 -9.89 45.80 15.73
N GLU A 104 -9.09 46.27 16.70
CA GLU A 104 -9.52 46.58 18.07
C GLU A 104 -10.40 47.85 18.07
N PRO A 105 -11.30 48.01 19.06
CA PRO A 105 -12.44 48.94 18.98
C PRO A 105 -12.10 50.43 19.10
#